data_AF-A0A3B6LVN1-F1
#
_entry.id   AF-A0A3B6LVN1-F1
#
_cell.length_a   1.000
_cell.length_b   1.000
_cell.length_c   1.000
_cell.angle_alpha   90.00
_cell.angle_beta   90.00
_cell.angle_gamma   90.00
#
_symmetry.space_group_name_H-M   'P 1'
#
loop_
_entity.id
_entity.type
_entity.pdbx_description
1 polymer ?
#
loop_
_entity_poly.entity_id
_entity_poly.type
_entity_poly.pdbx_seq_one_letter_code
_entity_poly.pdbx_strand_id
1 'polypeptide(L)'
;MDPAHVPYAHKGLMGKLLKKENLGRFEFDIEGGGPIKMKTKVANVDGFLTEQQENRGYFRYAAPCTFYGSPLPREVARFAVKKKPQFMMVFMCVPVAPGKSRVIWAFPRNVGLWLDKVIPRWYYHMGPNALLDSDTYLLHVEERNFAAAGAENWHKAVYVPTSSDNMVIAFRNWFRKHCKSQVGWAVPTADQLPATPTKDKLMERYWSHVAQCRSCSAALKAMKALEVALQFASVAVVGFLAVAKGTLVTSVVQRAVVVSLAVLCFAASRWLASFIEKNFYFHDYVHAYK
;
A
#
# COMPACT_ATOMS: atom_id res chain seq x y z
N MET A 1 11.06 -0.25 -7.04
CA MET A 1 10.62 -1.52 -6.43
C MET A 1 11.87 -2.37 -6.25
N ASP A 2 12.16 -2.77 -5.03
CA ASP A 2 13.22 -3.74 -4.67
C ASP A 2 12.61 -4.60 -3.56
N PRO A 3 12.34 -5.89 -3.72
CA PRO A 3 11.66 -6.66 -2.68
C PRO A 3 12.46 -6.80 -1.38
N ALA A 4 13.75 -6.44 -1.35
CA ALA A 4 14.49 -6.43 -0.09
C ALA A 4 13.98 -5.36 0.88
N HIS A 5 13.35 -4.27 0.41
CA HIS A 5 12.78 -3.25 1.31
C HIS A 5 11.56 -3.74 2.12
N VAL A 6 10.88 -4.80 1.67
CA VAL A 6 9.55 -5.19 2.17
C VAL A 6 9.51 -5.39 3.70
N PRO A 7 10.46 -6.10 4.34
CA PRO A 7 10.47 -6.27 5.79
C PRO A 7 10.62 -4.95 6.56
N TYR A 8 11.42 -4.03 6.02
CA TYR A 8 11.79 -2.76 6.66
C TYR A 8 10.71 -1.68 6.47
N ALA A 9 10.16 -1.55 5.26
CA ALA A 9 9.17 -0.53 4.93
C ALA A 9 7.77 -0.87 5.44
N HIS A 10 7.39 -2.15 5.36
CA HIS A 10 6.00 -2.56 5.62
C HIS A 10 5.77 -3.21 6.99
N LYS A 11 6.78 -3.33 7.86
CA LYS A 11 6.70 -3.79 9.27
C LYS A 11 5.51 -4.69 9.64
N GLY A 12 5.43 -5.87 9.04
CA GLY A 12 4.42 -6.88 9.35
C GLY A 12 3.04 -6.72 8.68
N LEU A 13 2.82 -5.67 7.88
CA LEU A 13 1.59 -5.46 7.08
C LEU A 13 1.38 -6.58 6.05
N MET A 14 2.46 -7.15 5.51
CA MET A 14 2.40 -8.29 4.58
C MET A 14 2.34 -9.66 5.29
N GLY A 15 2.24 -9.68 6.63
CA GLY A 15 2.43 -10.89 7.43
C GLY A 15 3.86 -11.43 7.35
N LYS A 16 4.18 -12.46 8.14
CA LYS A 16 5.45 -13.19 7.99
C LYS A 16 5.33 -14.03 6.72
N LEU A 17 5.89 -13.54 5.61
CA LEU A 17 5.89 -14.24 4.30
C LEU A 17 6.59 -15.61 4.34
N LEU A 18 7.27 -15.97 5.43
CA LEU A 18 8.02 -17.20 5.57
C LEU A 18 7.60 -17.97 6.84
N LYS A 19 7.17 -19.23 6.63
CA LYS A 19 6.95 -20.18 7.71
C LYS A 19 8.26 -20.39 8.49
N LYS A 20 8.13 -20.44 9.82
CA LYS A 20 9.18 -20.78 10.81
C LYS A 20 9.93 -22.10 10.54
N GLU A 21 9.47 -22.94 9.62
CA GLU A 21 9.99 -24.30 9.41
C GLU A 21 11.35 -24.34 8.67
N ASN A 22 11.86 -23.22 8.16
CA ASN A 22 13.19 -23.12 7.52
C ASN A 22 14.25 -22.45 8.41
N LEU A 23 14.18 -22.62 9.74
CA LEU A 23 15.12 -22.05 10.72
C LEU A 23 16.57 -22.56 10.62
N GLY A 24 16.90 -23.43 9.65
CA GLY A 24 18.22 -24.04 9.54
C GLY A 24 19.13 -23.54 8.42
N ARG A 25 18.71 -22.61 7.55
CA ARG A 25 19.48 -22.30 6.32
C ARG A 25 19.81 -20.82 6.07
N PHE A 26 19.11 -19.87 6.67
CA PHE A 26 19.39 -18.43 6.49
C PHE A 26 19.14 -17.67 7.80
N GLU A 27 20.14 -16.95 8.29
CA GLU A 27 19.98 -15.97 9.35
C GLU A 27 19.15 -14.80 8.78
N PHE A 28 18.00 -14.54 9.39
CA PHE A 28 17.23 -13.33 9.15
C PHE A 28 17.61 -12.30 10.21
N ASP A 29 17.59 -11.03 9.84
CA ASP A 29 17.75 -9.97 10.83
C ASP A 29 16.49 -9.82 11.71
N ILE A 30 16.56 -8.90 12.66
CA ILE A 30 15.48 -8.62 13.63
C ILE A 30 14.20 -8.12 12.93
N GLU A 31 14.33 -7.50 11.75
CA GLU A 31 13.22 -7.01 10.92
C GLU A 31 12.65 -8.10 10.00
N GLY A 32 13.28 -9.27 9.93
CA GLY A 32 12.90 -10.37 9.06
C GLY A 32 13.48 -10.26 7.64
N GLY A 33 14.44 -9.36 7.44
CA GLY A 33 15.24 -9.25 6.23
C GLY A 33 16.19 -10.44 6.08
N GLY A 34 16.41 -10.87 4.83
CA GLY A 34 17.30 -11.97 4.50
C GLY A 34 17.82 -11.84 3.07
N PRO A 35 18.84 -12.63 2.69
CA PRO A 35 19.51 -12.48 1.41
C PRO A 35 18.57 -12.80 0.23
N ILE A 36 18.36 -11.82 -0.66
CA ILE A 36 17.61 -11.98 -1.90
C ILE A 36 18.57 -12.03 -3.08
N LYS A 37 18.71 -13.22 -3.68
CA LYS A 37 19.52 -13.42 -4.88
C LYS A 37 18.69 -13.22 -6.13
N MET A 38 18.99 -12.16 -6.88
CA MET A 38 18.36 -11.86 -8.16
C MET A 38 19.34 -11.95 -9.31
N LYS A 39 18.84 -12.31 -10.49
CA LYS A 39 19.61 -12.29 -11.74
C LYS A 39 18.78 -11.72 -12.88
N THR A 40 19.30 -10.68 -13.53
CA THR A 40 18.73 -10.14 -14.77
C THR A 40 18.98 -11.12 -15.90
N LYS A 41 17.90 -11.52 -16.60
CA LYS A 41 17.94 -12.49 -17.71
C LYS A 41 17.87 -11.83 -19.07
N VAL A 42 17.07 -10.76 -19.18
CA VAL A 42 16.84 -10.02 -20.42
C VAL A 42 16.86 -8.54 -20.08
N ALA A 43 17.54 -7.74 -20.90
CA ALA A 43 17.49 -6.28 -20.86
C ALA A 43 17.63 -5.75 -22.29
N ASN A 44 16.63 -5.01 -22.77
CA ASN A 44 16.58 -4.44 -24.12
C ASN A 44 15.76 -3.13 -24.10
N VAL A 45 15.48 -2.55 -25.27
CA VAL A 45 14.71 -1.31 -25.37
C VAL A 45 13.30 -1.43 -24.78
N ASP A 46 12.67 -2.60 -24.88
CA ASP A 46 11.33 -2.87 -24.35
C ASP A 46 11.29 -3.05 -22.82
N GLY A 47 12.45 -3.12 -22.16
CA GLY A 47 12.58 -3.20 -20.71
C GLY A 47 13.50 -4.32 -20.24
N PHE A 48 13.21 -4.92 -19.08
CA PHE A 48 14.05 -5.97 -18.51
C PHE A 48 13.25 -7.02 -17.72
N LEU A 49 13.83 -8.21 -17.56
CA LEU A 49 13.33 -9.30 -16.73
C LEU A 49 14.39 -9.73 -15.73
N THR A 50 14.02 -9.74 -14.46
CA THR A 50 14.83 -10.21 -13.34
C THR A 50 14.13 -11.37 -12.64
N GLU A 51 14.86 -12.45 -12.40
CA GLU A 51 14.36 -13.64 -11.72
C GLU A 51 15.06 -13.80 -10.37
N GLN A 52 14.31 -14.24 -9.37
CA GLN A 52 14.88 -14.67 -8.11
C GLN A 52 15.46 -16.08 -8.28
N GLN A 53 16.59 -16.38 -7.62
CA GLN A 53 17.18 -17.71 -7.65
C GLN A 53 16.18 -18.80 -7.24
N GLU A 54 16.40 -20.01 -7.75
CA GLU A 54 15.55 -21.19 -7.49
C GLU A 54 14.09 -21.02 -7.93
N ASN A 55 13.84 -20.16 -8.94
CA ASN A 55 12.50 -19.91 -9.48
C ASN A 55 11.51 -19.48 -8.38
N ARG A 56 11.94 -18.69 -7.39
CA ARG A 56 11.06 -18.23 -6.30
C ARG A 56 10.10 -17.11 -6.72
N GLY A 57 10.42 -16.41 -7.81
CA GLY A 57 9.62 -15.32 -8.34
C GLY A 57 10.31 -14.61 -9.49
N TYR A 58 9.59 -13.71 -10.14
CA TYR A 58 10.13 -12.91 -11.24
C TYR A 58 9.50 -11.52 -11.25
N PHE A 59 10.25 -10.57 -11.80
CA PHE A 59 9.85 -9.18 -11.96
C PHE A 59 10.28 -8.68 -13.33
N ARG A 60 9.36 -8.00 -14.00
CA ARG A 60 9.55 -7.45 -15.33
C ARG A 60 9.17 -5.98 -15.32
N TYR A 61 10.08 -5.18 -15.86
CA TYR A 61 9.76 -3.85 -16.33
C TYR A 61 9.50 -3.93 -17.82
N ALA A 62 8.33 -3.47 -18.24
CA ALA A 62 7.94 -3.26 -19.62
C ALA A 62 7.81 -1.76 -19.84
N ALA A 63 8.62 -1.24 -20.75
CA ALA A 63 8.60 0.16 -21.12
C ALA A 63 7.20 0.59 -21.60
N PRO A 64 6.78 1.84 -21.36
CA PRO A 64 7.56 2.91 -20.74
C PRO A 64 7.39 3.01 -19.21
N CYS A 65 6.44 2.32 -18.60
CA CYS A 65 6.09 2.57 -17.19
C CYS A 65 5.49 1.38 -16.43
N THR A 66 5.45 0.19 -17.02
CA THR A 66 4.77 -0.96 -16.42
C THR A 66 5.77 -1.84 -15.72
N PHE A 67 5.56 -2.07 -14.43
CA PHE A 67 6.29 -3.05 -13.63
C PHE A 67 5.33 -4.13 -13.18
N TYR A 68 5.64 -5.39 -13.46
CA TYR A 68 4.82 -6.51 -13.02
C TYR A 68 5.64 -7.74 -12.70
N GLY A 69 5.08 -8.62 -11.87
CA GLY A 69 5.80 -9.80 -11.45
C GLY A 69 4.98 -10.67 -10.52
N SER A 70 5.56 -11.80 -10.14
CA SER A 70 5.00 -12.69 -9.13
C SER A 70 6.07 -13.01 -8.10
N PRO A 71 5.75 -12.90 -6.80
CA PRO A 71 6.60 -13.44 -5.73
C PRO A 71 6.41 -14.95 -5.56
N LEU A 72 5.64 -15.60 -6.45
CA LEU A 72 5.45 -17.04 -6.49
C LEU A 72 6.23 -17.64 -7.66
N PRO A 73 6.67 -18.90 -7.54
CA PRO A 73 7.33 -19.62 -8.61
C PRO A 73 6.54 -19.65 -9.92
N ARG A 74 7.27 -19.52 -11.05
CA ARG A 74 6.70 -19.67 -12.38
C ARG A 74 6.76 -21.15 -12.79
N GLU A 75 5.64 -21.84 -12.85
CA GLU A 75 5.58 -23.16 -13.49
C GLU A 75 4.85 -23.11 -14.84
N VAL A 76 5.52 -23.62 -15.87
CA VAL A 76 4.95 -23.94 -17.18
C VAL A 76 4.43 -25.38 -17.12
N ALA A 77 3.43 -25.64 -16.27
CA ALA A 77 2.88 -26.98 -16.17
C ALA A 77 1.94 -27.22 -17.36
N ARG A 78 2.45 -27.87 -18.43
CA ARG A 78 1.65 -28.32 -19.58
C ARG A 78 0.60 -29.39 -19.20
N PHE A 79 0.66 -29.96 -17.99
CA PHE A 79 -0.18 -31.07 -17.54
C PHE A 79 -0.63 -31.00 -16.06
N ALA A 80 -0.87 -29.81 -15.50
CA ALA A 80 -1.42 -29.72 -14.14
C ALA A 80 -2.96 -29.88 -14.12
N VAL A 81 -3.44 -30.97 -13.51
CA VAL A 81 -4.89 -31.32 -13.36
C VAL A 81 -5.65 -30.35 -12.43
N LYS A 82 -4.96 -29.55 -11.61
CA LYS A 82 -5.55 -28.48 -10.77
C LYS A 82 -4.80 -27.17 -10.99
N LYS A 83 -5.54 -26.08 -11.23
CA LYS A 83 -4.98 -24.72 -11.33
C LYS A 83 -4.33 -24.34 -9.98
N LYS A 84 -2.99 -24.29 -9.94
CA LYS A 84 -2.24 -23.84 -8.76
C LYS A 84 -2.52 -22.36 -8.45
N PRO A 85 -2.41 -21.93 -7.18
CA PRO A 85 -2.56 -20.52 -6.82
C PRO A 85 -1.59 -19.63 -7.60
N GLN A 86 -2.12 -18.61 -8.24
CA GLN A 86 -1.39 -17.60 -8.97
C GLN A 86 -1.76 -16.24 -8.41
N PHE A 87 -0.74 -15.41 -8.24
CA PHE A 87 -0.83 -14.02 -7.84
C PHE A 87 0.18 -13.24 -8.66
N MET A 88 -0.22 -12.08 -9.16
CA MET A 88 0.66 -11.17 -9.86
C MET A 88 0.44 -9.78 -9.32
N MET A 89 1.54 -9.04 -9.18
CA MET A 89 1.52 -7.62 -8.91
C MET A 89 1.74 -6.90 -10.22
N VAL A 90 0.92 -5.89 -10.50
CA VAL A 90 1.04 -5.02 -11.66
C VAL A 90 1.00 -3.59 -11.16
N PHE A 91 2.00 -2.81 -11.52
CA PHE A 91 2.13 -1.40 -11.22
C PHE A 91 2.41 -0.65 -12.53
N MET A 92 1.69 0.44 -12.77
CA MET A 92 2.00 1.41 -13.82
C MET A 92 2.42 2.69 -13.11
N CYS A 93 3.71 3.04 -13.24
CA CYS A 93 4.30 4.20 -12.58
C CYS A 93 4.49 5.31 -13.61
N VAL A 94 3.51 6.20 -13.72
CA VAL A 94 3.46 7.25 -14.73
C VAL A 94 4.00 8.55 -14.13
N PRO A 95 5.13 9.09 -14.60
CA PRO A 95 5.60 10.40 -14.14
C PRO A 95 4.59 11.47 -14.61
N VAL A 96 4.27 12.44 -13.73
CA VAL A 96 3.27 13.48 -14.04
C VAL A 96 3.82 14.91 -13.88
N ALA A 97 4.77 15.10 -12.98
CA ALA A 97 5.52 16.34 -12.79
C ALA A 97 6.83 15.99 -12.06
N PRO A 98 7.84 16.86 -12.05
CA PRO A 98 8.97 16.70 -11.14
C PRO A 98 8.51 16.48 -9.70
N GLY A 99 9.09 15.49 -9.01
CA GLY A 99 8.67 15.13 -7.65
C GLY A 99 7.35 14.36 -7.56
N LYS A 100 6.68 14.05 -8.68
CA LYS A 100 5.34 13.46 -8.69
C LYS A 100 5.19 12.37 -9.73
N SER A 101 4.80 11.19 -9.27
CA SER A 101 4.39 10.08 -10.11
C SER A 101 3.01 9.60 -9.71
N ARG A 102 2.21 9.16 -10.69
CA ARG A 102 0.98 8.42 -10.45
C ARG A 102 1.30 6.93 -10.48
N VAL A 103 0.93 6.22 -9.42
CA VAL A 103 0.95 4.76 -9.41
C VAL A 103 -0.46 4.22 -9.61
N ILE A 104 -0.63 3.35 -10.60
CA ILE A 104 -1.86 2.59 -10.83
C ILE A 104 -1.53 1.12 -10.63
N TRP A 105 -2.28 0.42 -9.80
CA TRP A 105 -1.94 -0.96 -9.45
C TRP A 105 -3.10 -1.93 -9.66
N ALA A 106 -2.75 -3.18 -9.89
CA ALA A 106 -3.66 -4.31 -9.88
C ALA A 106 -2.98 -5.54 -9.28
N PHE A 107 -3.74 -6.33 -8.55
CA PHE A 107 -3.26 -7.56 -7.90
C PHE A 107 -4.06 -8.77 -8.36
N PRO A 108 -4.02 -9.12 -9.66
CA PRO A 108 -4.77 -10.26 -10.17
C PRO A 108 -4.36 -11.57 -9.48
N ARG A 109 -5.35 -12.36 -9.12
CA ARG A 109 -5.21 -13.68 -8.51
C ARG A 109 -6.23 -14.65 -9.10
N ASN A 110 -5.93 -15.94 -9.06
CA ASN A 110 -6.87 -17.00 -9.50
C ASN A 110 -7.52 -17.76 -8.32
N VAL A 111 -7.17 -17.41 -7.08
CA VAL A 111 -7.70 -18.01 -5.85
C VAL A 111 -8.60 -17.05 -5.09
N GLY A 112 -9.53 -17.59 -4.30
CA GLY A 112 -10.40 -16.79 -3.42
C GLY A 112 -11.38 -15.87 -4.15
N LEU A 113 -11.64 -16.09 -5.44
CA LEU A 113 -12.49 -15.22 -6.27
C LEU A 113 -13.95 -15.15 -5.77
N TRP A 114 -14.42 -16.15 -5.03
CA TRP A 114 -15.75 -16.13 -4.43
C TRP A 114 -15.91 -15.02 -3.37
N LEU A 115 -14.81 -14.64 -2.70
CA LEU A 115 -14.82 -13.55 -1.72
C LEU A 115 -15.14 -12.22 -2.39
N ASP A 116 -14.82 -12.03 -3.67
CA ASP A 116 -15.10 -10.81 -4.43
C ASP A 116 -16.61 -10.57 -4.60
N LYS A 117 -17.45 -11.59 -4.37
CA LYS A 117 -18.91 -11.48 -4.38
C LYS A 117 -19.49 -10.98 -3.05
N VAL A 118 -18.74 -11.10 -1.96
CA VAL A 118 -19.21 -10.80 -0.60
C VAL A 118 -18.52 -9.57 -0.03
N ILE A 119 -17.20 -9.46 -0.26
CA ILE A 119 -16.37 -8.39 0.27
C ILE A 119 -16.43 -7.19 -0.68
N PRO A 120 -16.87 -6.02 -0.21
CA PRO A 120 -16.91 -4.82 -1.03
C PRO A 120 -15.52 -4.43 -1.55
N ARG A 121 -15.47 -3.91 -2.78
CA ARG A 121 -14.20 -3.51 -3.43
C ARG A 121 -13.36 -2.53 -2.61
N TRP A 122 -13.99 -1.56 -1.94
CA TRP A 122 -13.27 -0.58 -1.09
C TRP A 122 -12.52 -1.27 0.06
N TYR A 123 -13.04 -2.38 0.58
CA TYR A 123 -12.41 -3.11 1.67
C TYR A 123 -11.10 -3.74 1.19
N TYR A 124 -11.10 -4.30 -0.03
CA TYR A 124 -9.88 -4.81 -0.67
C TYR A 124 -8.83 -3.74 -0.95
N HIS A 125 -9.22 -2.47 -1.06
CA HIS A 125 -8.26 -1.38 -1.27
C HIS A 125 -7.50 -1.00 0.00
N MET A 126 -8.05 -1.28 1.20
CA MET A 126 -7.42 -0.87 2.47
C MET A 126 -6.01 -1.47 2.65
N GLY A 127 -5.84 -2.76 2.35
CA GLY A 127 -4.54 -3.43 2.47
C GLY A 127 -3.48 -2.84 1.54
N PRO A 128 -3.70 -2.81 0.22
CA PRO A 128 -2.82 -2.15 -0.73
C PRO A 128 -2.54 -0.69 -0.42
N ASN A 129 -3.55 0.10 -0.05
CA ASN A 129 -3.34 1.50 0.31
C ASN A 129 -2.41 1.60 1.52
N ALA A 130 -2.63 0.79 2.56
CA ALA A 130 -1.75 0.76 3.72
C ALA A 130 -0.31 0.35 3.37
N LEU A 131 -0.09 -0.51 2.38
CA LEU A 131 1.25 -0.87 1.91
C LEU A 131 1.91 0.29 1.15
N LEU A 132 1.19 0.91 0.21
CA LEU A 132 1.73 2.02 -0.58
C LEU A 132 2.00 3.26 0.25
N ASP A 133 1.15 3.54 1.23
CA ASP A 133 1.35 4.68 2.13
C ASP A 133 2.63 4.48 2.95
N SER A 134 2.91 3.25 3.42
CA SER A 134 4.15 2.99 4.16
C SER A 134 5.44 3.23 3.37
N ASP A 135 5.38 3.23 2.03
CA ASP A 135 6.53 3.55 1.18
C ASP A 135 6.65 5.05 0.92
N THR A 136 5.54 5.81 1.02
CA THR A 136 5.44 7.16 0.47
C THR A 136 6.47 8.11 1.07
N TYR A 137 6.67 8.07 2.39
CA TYR A 137 7.68 8.91 3.05
C TYR A 137 9.12 8.50 2.69
N LEU A 138 9.37 7.19 2.58
CA LEU A 138 10.69 6.66 2.22
C LEU A 138 11.07 7.09 0.80
N LEU A 139 10.15 6.91 -0.15
CA LEU A 139 10.34 7.31 -1.55
C LEU A 139 10.58 8.82 -1.69
N HIS A 140 9.89 9.64 -0.90
CA HIS A 140 10.06 11.08 -0.89
C HIS A 140 11.45 11.54 -0.42
N VAL A 141 11.99 10.87 0.60
CA VAL A 141 13.36 11.11 1.09
C VAL A 141 14.38 10.59 0.08
N GLU A 142 14.17 9.38 -0.45
CA GLU A 142 15.05 8.76 -1.44
C GLU A 142 15.20 9.65 -2.68
N GLU A 143 14.10 10.20 -3.21
CA GLU A 143 14.09 11.13 -4.35
C GLU A 143 14.98 12.37 -4.11
N ARG A 144 14.96 12.93 -2.91
CA ARG A 144 15.77 14.10 -2.56
C ARG A 144 17.25 13.76 -2.46
N ASN A 145 17.57 12.62 -1.87
CA ASN A 145 18.94 12.12 -1.83
C ASN A 145 19.47 11.87 -3.24
N PHE A 146 18.63 11.32 -4.14
CA PHE A 146 18.97 11.18 -5.56
C PHE A 146 19.21 12.51 -6.25
N ALA A 147 18.33 13.49 -6.05
CA ALA A 147 18.46 14.81 -6.66
C ALA A 147 19.74 15.52 -6.17
N ALA A 148 20.05 15.43 -4.88
CA ALA A 148 21.26 16.01 -4.30
C ALA A 148 22.56 15.36 -4.82
N ALA A 149 22.58 14.04 -5.01
CA ALA A 149 23.73 13.36 -5.61
C ALA A 149 23.86 13.64 -7.11
N GLY A 150 22.73 13.87 -7.80
CA GLY A 150 22.66 14.06 -9.24
C GLY A 150 22.50 12.75 -10.02
N ALA A 151 21.87 12.83 -11.18
CA ALA A 151 21.45 11.66 -11.97
C ALA A 151 22.60 10.74 -12.40
N GLU A 152 23.82 11.24 -12.53
CA GLU A 152 24.99 10.44 -12.90
C GLU A 152 25.60 9.71 -11.68
N ASN A 153 25.53 10.34 -10.50
CA ASN A 153 26.10 9.85 -9.25
C ASN A 153 25.09 9.15 -8.34
N TRP A 154 23.89 8.81 -8.85
CA TRP A 154 22.80 8.20 -8.06
C TRP A 154 23.26 7.03 -7.17
N HIS A 155 24.19 6.21 -7.66
CA HIS A 155 24.74 5.07 -6.94
C HIS A 155 25.45 5.49 -5.64
N LYS A 156 26.04 6.67 -5.57
CA LYS A 156 26.67 7.18 -4.33
C LYS A 156 25.66 7.44 -3.21
N ALA A 157 24.38 7.63 -3.54
CA ALA A 157 23.34 7.93 -2.55
C ALA A 157 22.63 6.69 -2.01
N VAL A 158 22.55 5.60 -2.79
CA VAL A 158 21.65 4.47 -2.47
C VAL A 158 22.20 3.08 -2.82
N TYR A 159 23.37 2.98 -3.47
CA TYR A 159 23.87 1.67 -3.90
C TYR A 159 24.34 0.87 -2.70
N VAL A 160 23.82 -0.35 -2.57
CA VAL A 160 24.31 -1.34 -1.63
C VAL A 160 24.88 -2.50 -2.47
N PRO A 161 26.09 -3.01 -2.19
CA PRO A 161 26.73 -4.02 -3.04
C PRO A 161 26.13 -5.43 -2.85
N THR A 162 24.84 -5.59 -3.14
CA THR A 162 24.10 -6.85 -3.01
C THR A 162 23.33 -7.17 -4.28
N SER A 163 23.05 -8.46 -4.50
CA SER A 163 22.28 -8.90 -5.66
C SER A 163 20.82 -8.46 -5.65
N SER A 164 20.25 -7.99 -4.53
CA SER A 164 18.89 -7.43 -4.49
C SER A 164 18.77 -6.19 -5.37
N ASP A 165 19.84 -5.40 -5.47
CA ASP A 165 19.89 -4.14 -6.21
C ASP A 165 19.86 -4.34 -7.73
N ASN A 166 20.04 -5.58 -8.22
CA ASN A 166 20.11 -5.88 -9.66
C ASN A 166 18.91 -5.33 -10.44
N MET A 167 17.73 -5.30 -9.83
CA MET A 167 16.53 -4.75 -10.47
C MET A 167 16.57 -3.22 -10.57
N VAL A 168 17.02 -2.55 -9.52
CA VAL A 168 17.21 -1.08 -9.49
C VAL A 168 18.29 -0.68 -10.48
N ILE A 169 19.42 -1.40 -10.49
CA ILE A 169 20.53 -1.21 -11.43
C ILE A 169 20.06 -1.41 -12.86
N ALA A 170 19.31 -2.47 -13.16
CA ALA A 170 18.77 -2.74 -14.48
C ALA A 170 17.87 -1.59 -14.98
N PHE A 171 16.97 -1.10 -14.13
CA PHE A 171 16.12 0.05 -14.45
C PHE A 171 16.94 1.32 -14.69
N ARG A 172 17.89 1.65 -13.81
CA ARG A 172 18.72 2.86 -13.94
C ARG A 172 19.59 2.83 -15.20
N ASN A 173 20.17 1.67 -15.52
CA ASN A 173 20.95 1.49 -16.75
C ASN A 173 20.06 1.60 -18.00
N TRP A 174 18.88 0.99 -17.97
CA TRP A 174 17.90 1.10 -19.05
C TRP A 174 17.48 2.57 -19.27
N PHE A 175 17.11 3.27 -18.20
CA PHE A 175 16.65 4.66 -18.25
C PHE A 175 17.76 5.62 -18.73
N ARG A 176 19.00 5.40 -18.29
CA ARG A 176 20.18 6.12 -18.81
C ARG A 176 20.38 5.86 -20.29
N LYS A 177 20.40 4.60 -20.71
CA LYS A 177 20.71 4.19 -22.09
C LYS A 177 19.65 4.63 -23.09
N HIS A 178 18.37 4.47 -22.75
CA HIS A 178 17.27 4.66 -23.70
C HIS A 178 16.55 6.01 -23.54
N CYS A 179 16.69 6.67 -22.39
CA CYS A 179 16.00 7.93 -22.10
C CYS A 179 16.95 9.07 -21.67
N LYS A 180 18.27 8.86 -21.71
CA LYS A 180 19.28 9.84 -21.24
C LYS A 180 19.04 10.30 -19.79
N SER A 181 18.49 9.41 -18.96
CA SER A 181 18.07 9.70 -17.58
C SER A 181 17.02 10.80 -17.46
N GLN A 182 16.20 11.01 -18.49
CA GLN A 182 15.19 12.05 -18.53
C GLN A 182 13.83 11.50 -18.96
N VAL A 183 12.76 12.15 -18.50
CA VAL A 183 11.40 11.87 -18.97
C VAL A 183 11.16 12.78 -20.17
N GLY A 184 10.78 12.21 -21.32
CA GLY A 184 10.82 12.93 -22.61
C GLY A 184 9.94 14.19 -22.71
N TRP A 185 8.90 14.33 -21.88
CA TRP A 185 8.08 15.55 -21.82
C TRP A 185 8.60 16.58 -20.79
N ALA A 186 9.53 16.21 -19.93
CA ALA A 186 10.06 17.09 -18.90
C ALA A 186 11.22 17.93 -19.46
N VAL A 187 11.11 19.25 -19.33
CA VAL A 187 12.23 20.17 -19.62
C VAL A 187 13.25 20.02 -18.50
N PRO A 188 14.53 19.72 -18.76
CA PRO A 188 15.55 19.65 -17.71
C PRO A 188 15.84 21.04 -17.15
N THR A 189 15.55 21.24 -15.87
CA THR A 189 15.90 22.46 -15.13
C THR A 189 16.64 22.06 -13.85
N ALA A 190 17.44 22.97 -13.30
CA ALA A 190 17.98 22.79 -11.95
C ALA A 190 16.83 22.79 -10.92
N ASP A 191 17.01 22.07 -9.81
CA ASP A 191 16.11 22.11 -8.64
C ASP A 191 14.62 21.90 -8.94
N GLN A 192 14.31 20.88 -9.76
CA GLN A 192 12.93 20.64 -10.21
C GLN A 192 11.99 20.17 -9.08
N LEU A 193 12.52 19.70 -7.95
CA LEU A 193 11.69 19.12 -6.90
C LEU A 193 10.97 20.23 -6.12
N PRO A 194 9.66 20.08 -5.85
CA PRO A 194 8.95 20.99 -4.99
C PRO A 194 9.47 20.93 -3.54
N ALA A 195 9.23 21.99 -2.78
CA ALA A 195 9.50 22.01 -1.35
C ALA A 195 8.85 20.80 -0.65
N THR A 196 9.54 20.26 0.36
CA THR A 196 9.03 19.16 1.17
C THR A 196 7.75 19.60 1.89
N PRO A 197 6.60 18.97 1.64
CA PRO A 197 5.40 19.22 2.42
C PRO A 197 5.54 18.62 3.82
N THR A 198 4.60 18.96 4.73
CA THR A 198 4.49 18.28 6.02
C THR A 198 4.18 16.79 5.82
N LYS A 199 4.56 15.95 6.79
CA LYS A 199 4.31 14.50 6.73
C LYS A 199 2.83 14.18 6.50
N ASP A 200 1.93 14.89 7.19
CA ASP A 200 0.48 14.68 7.05
C ASP A 200 -0.01 14.96 5.63
N LYS A 201 0.49 16.02 4.99
CA LYS A 201 0.16 16.34 3.60
C LYS A 201 0.78 15.36 2.61
N LEU A 202 1.99 14.88 2.90
CA LEU A 202 2.67 13.92 2.03
C LEU A 202 1.95 12.56 2.01
N MET A 203 1.41 12.16 3.16
CA MET A 203 0.85 10.84 3.42
C MET A 203 -0.69 10.86 3.39
N GLU A 204 -1.31 11.94 2.89
CA GLU A 204 -2.76 12.06 2.86
C GLU A 204 -3.36 11.09 1.82
N ARG A 205 -4.15 10.13 2.29
CA ARG A 205 -4.79 9.12 1.46
C ARG A 205 -6.02 9.66 0.72
N TYR A 206 -6.67 10.66 1.32
CA TYR A 206 -7.92 11.18 0.76
C TYR A 206 -7.73 11.71 -0.65
N TRP A 207 -6.76 12.59 -0.86
CA TRP A 207 -6.49 13.20 -2.17
C TRP A 207 -5.70 12.30 -3.11
N SER A 208 -4.79 11.49 -2.58
CA SER A 208 -3.99 10.55 -3.39
C SER A 208 -4.81 9.38 -3.93
N HIS A 209 -5.90 8.98 -3.24
CA HIS A 209 -6.72 7.84 -3.64
C HIS A 209 -8.23 8.06 -3.50
N VAL A 210 -8.74 8.35 -2.30
CA VAL A 210 -10.18 8.23 -1.99
C VAL A 210 -11.05 9.13 -2.87
N ALA A 211 -10.66 10.39 -3.06
CA ALA A 211 -11.38 11.36 -3.87
C ALA A 211 -11.55 10.92 -5.34
N GLN A 212 -10.59 10.14 -5.85
CA GLN A 212 -10.56 9.68 -7.25
C GLN A 212 -11.12 8.26 -7.41
N CYS A 213 -11.30 7.51 -6.31
CA CYS A 213 -11.81 6.15 -6.32
C CYS A 213 -13.30 6.10 -5.98
N ARG A 214 -14.17 5.86 -6.98
CA ARG A 214 -15.63 5.76 -6.80
C ARG A 214 -16.05 4.79 -5.68
N SER A 215 -15.36 3.66 -5.53
CA SER A 215 -15.70 2.68 -4.48
C SER A 215 -15.38 3.19 -3.09
N CYS A 216 -14.21 3.81 -2.90
CA CYS A 216 -13.78 4.31 -1.60
C CYS A 216 -14.51 5.61 -1.23
N SER A 217 -14.75 6.51 -2.17
CA SER A 217 -15.51 7.74 -1.92
C SER A 217 -16.96 7.44 -1.55
N ALA A 218 -17.62 6.50 -2.22
CA ALA A 218 -18.97 6.07 -1.86
C ALA A 218 -19.02 5.43 -0.47
N ALA A 219 -18.05 4.56 -0.15
CA ALA A 219 -17.94 3.93 1.17
C ALA A 219 -17.72 4.97 2.28
N LEU A 220 -16.81 5.93 2.06
CA LEU A 220 -16.56 7.04 2.98
C LEU A 220 -17.84 7.85 3.23
N LYS A 221 -18.57 8.22 2.17
CA LYS A 221 -19.83 8.97 2.29
C LYS A 221 -20.87 8.20 3.10
N ALA A 222 -21.04 6.91 2.84
CA ALA A 222 -21.98 6.06 3.57
C ALA A 222 -21.58 5.91 5.05
N MET A 223 -20.30 5.69 5.34
CA MET A 223 -19.80 5.58 6.71
C MET A 223 -19.90 6.90 7.48
N LYS A 224 -19.65 8.04 6.84
CA LYS A 224 -19.86 9.36 7.46
C LYS A 224 -21.34 9.61 7.78
N ALA A 225 -22.25 9.22 6.88
CA ALA A 225 -23.68 9.31 7.16
C ALA A 225 -24.10 8.41 8.34
N LEU A 226 -23.55 7.19 8.41
CA LEU A 226 -23.78 6.27 9.53
C LEU A 226 -23.20 6.79 10.85
N GLU A 227 -21.98 7.36 10.83
CA GLU A 227 -21.34 7.98 11.99
C GLU A 227 -22.25 9.05 12.61
N VAL A 228 -22.81 9.92 11.77
CA VAL A 228 -23.73 10.99 12.16
C VAL A 228 -25.06 10.43 12.63
N ALA A 229 -25.65 9.46 11.91
CA ALA A 229 -26.90 8.83 12.30
C ALA A 229 -26.81 8.15 13.68
N LEU A 230 -25.69 7.48 13.98
CA LEU A 230 -25.44 6.88 15.30
C LEU A 230 -25.32 7.91 16.41
N GLN A 231 -24.73 9.09 16.15
CA GLN A 231 -24.68 10.20 17.11
C GLN A 231 -26.08 10.76 17.38
N PHE A 232 -26.85 11.02 16.32
CA PHE A 232 -28.23 11.47 16.46
C PHE A 232 -29.10 10.45 17.19
N ALA A 233 -28.98 9.17 16.88
CA ALA A 233 -29.70 8.11 17.58
C ALA A 233 -29.35 8.08 19.08
N SER A 234 -28.07 8.21 19.42
CA SER A 234 -27.63 8.27 20.82
C SER A 234 -28.26 9.46 21.57
N VAL A 235 -28.16 10.67 21.01
CA VAL A 235 -28.71 11.89 21.61
C VAL A 235 -30.24 11.84 21.68
N ALA A 236 -30.90 11.38 20.63
CA ALA A 236 -32.36 11.27 20.57
C ALA A 236 -32.90 10.27 21.61
N VAL A 237 -32.22 9.15 21.82
CA VAL A 237 -32.59 8.16 22.85
C VAL A 237 -32.47 8.74 24.26
N VAL A 238 -31.37 9.47 24.55
CA VAL A 238 -31.20 10.14 25.85
C VAL A 238 -32.24 11.24 26.05
N GLY A 239 -32.49 12.06 25.02
CA GLY A 239 -33.52 13.10 25.05
C GLY A 239 -34.93 12.53 25.23
N PHE A 240 -35.25 11.42 24.56
CA PHE A 240 -36.51 10.72 24.73
C PHE A 240 -36.69 10.23 26.17
N LEU A 241 -35.66 9.62 26.78
CA LEU A 241 -35.71 9.21 28.18
C LEU A 241 -35.90 10.39 29.15
N ALA A 242 -35.33 11.55 28.83
CA ALA A 242 -35.47 12.75 29.67
C ALA A 242 -36.88 13.36 29.63
N VAL A 243 -37.57 13.27 28.48
CA VAL A 243 -38.90 13.87 28.27
C VAL A 243 -40.04 12.87 28.48
N ALA A 244 -39.79 11.57 28.32
CA ALA A 244 -40.80 10.54 28.49
C ALA A 244 -41.38 10.56 29.91
N LYS A 245 -42.69 10.79 30.02
CA LYS A 245 -43.41 10.62 31.28
C LYS A 245 -43.22 9.18 31.76
N GLY A 246 -43.11 8.99 33.09
CA GLY A 246 -42.74 7.72 33.73
C GLY A 246 -43.62 6.48 33.44
N THR A 247 -44.59 6.59 32.54
CA THR A 247 -45.48 5.55 32.04
C THR A 247 -44.96 4.79 30.82
N LEU A 248 -43.95 5.31 30.08
CA LEU A 248 -43.44 4.66 28.85
C LEU A 248 -42.28 3.68 29.09
N VAL A 249 -41.42 3.94 30.09
CA VAL A 249 -40.28 3.10 30.47
C VAL A 249 -40.32 2.92 31.99
N THR A 250 -41.10 1.93 32.40
CA THR A 250 -41.57 1.80 33.80
C THR A 250 -40.59 1.03 34.67
N SER A 251 -39.81 0.10 34.10
CA SER A 251 -38.84 -0.69 34.88
C SER A 251 -37.41 -0.17 34.76
N VAL A 252 -36.63 -0.37 35.83
CA VAL A 252 -35.19 -0.06 35.86
C VAL A 252 -34.44 -0.82 34.75
N VAL A 253 -34.85 -2.07 34.49
CA VAL A 253 -34.25 -2.91 33.44
C VAL A 253 -34.46 -2.28 32.06
N GLN A 254 -35.67 -1.81 31.74
CA GLN A 254 -35.94 -1.16 30.46
C GLN A 254 -35.11 0.12 30.29
N ARG A 255 -35.01 0.94 31.35
CA ARG A 255 -34.16 2.15 31.32
C ARG A 255 -32.70 1.80 31.09
N ALA A 256 -32.19 0.77 31.77
CA ALA A 256 -30.82 0.30 31.61
C ALA A 256 -30.55 -0.18 30.17
N VAL A 257 -31.48 -0.91 29.55
CA VAL A 257 -31.36 -1.36 28.15
C VAL A 257 -31.30 -0.18 27.19
N VAL A 258 -32.21 0.80 27.35
CA VAL A 258 -32.27 1.97 26.47
C VAL A 258 -31.02 2.84 26.60
N VAL A 259 -30.55 3.09 27.83
CA VAL A 259 -29.29 3.82 28.07
C VAL A 259 -28.11 3.06 27.49
N SER A 260 -28.04 1.73 27.68
CA SER A 260 -26.96 0.91 27.12
C SER A 260 -26.92 0.99 25.59
N LEU A 261 -28.09 0.98 24.93
CA LEU A 261 -28.17 1.15 23.48
C LEU A 261 -27.66 2.53 23.04
N ALA A 262 -28.02 3.60 23.74
CA ALA A 262 -27.51 4.94 23.44
C ALA A 262 -25.99 5.04 23.58
N VAL A 263 -25.43 4.43 24.64
CA VAL A 263 -23.98 4.35 24.86
C VAL A 263 -23.30 3.54 23.75
N LEU A 264 -23.87 2.40 23.35
CA LEU A 264 -23.35 1.58 22.26
C LEU A 264 -23.38 2.32 20.92
N CYS A 265 -24.45 3.07 20.61
CA CYS A 265 -24.51 3.90 19.42
C CYS A 265 -23.40 4.97 19.40
N PHE A 266 -23.18 5.66 20.53
CA PHE A 266 -22.11 6.65 20.65
C PHE A 266 -20.72 6.00 20.50
N ALA A 267 -20.48 4.90 21.21
CA ALA A 267 -19.22 4.16 21.13
C ALA A 267 -18.94 3.66 19.70
N ALA A 268 -19.96 3.11 19.03
CA ALA A 268 -19.88 2.68 17.64
C ALA A 268 -19.57 3.86 16.70
N SER A 269 -20.18 5.03 16.92
CA SER A 269 -19.85 6.23 16.16
C SER A 269 -18.40 6.67 16.34
N ARG A 270 -17.90 6.71 17.58
CA ARG A 270 -16.48 7.08 17.86
C ARG A 270 -15.50 6.08 17.28
N TRP A 271 -15.82 4.80 17.36
CA TRP A 271 -15.05 3.75 16.68
C TRP A 271 -15.06 3.95 15.17
N LEU A 272 -16.22 4.23 14.58
CA LEU A 272 -16.36 4.46 13.15
C LEU A 272 -15.60 5.70 12.69
N ALA A 273 -15.61 6.79 13.46
CA ALA A 273 -14.83 7.99 13.18
C ALA A 273 -13.32 7.69 13.12
N SER A 274 -12.80 6.93 14.10
CA SER A 274 -11.40 6.49 14.14
C SER A 274 -11.07 5.53 12.98
N PHE A 275 -11.98 4.60 12.68
CA PHE A 275 -11.84 3.71 11.52
C PHE A 275 -11.79 4.49 10.21
N ILE A 276 -12.66 5.49 10.03
CA ILE A 276 -12.67 6.35 8.85
C ILE A 276 -11.35 7.11 8.73
N GLU A 277 -10.90 7.76 9.81
CA GLU A 277 -9.66 8.53 9.82
C GLU A 277 -8.48 7.66 9.36
N LYS A 278 -8.30 6.52 10.04
CA LYS A 278 -7.20 5.59 9.78
C LYS A 278 -7.23 5.01 8.36
N ASN A 279 -8.41 4.71 7.80
CA ASN A 279 -8.53 3.98 6.53
C ASN A 279 -8.78 4.86 5.31
N PHE A 280 -9.26 6.10 5.47
CA PHE A 280 -9.61 6.98 4.35
C PHE A 280 -8.84 8.30 4.30
N TYR A 281 -8.27 8.76 5.42
CA TYR A 281 -7.58 10.07 5.47
C TYR A 281 -6.09 9.91 5.67
N PHE A 282 -5.67 9.34 6.79
CA PHE A 282 -4.26 9.31 7.15
C PHE A 282 -3.95 8.12 8.06
N HIS A 283 -2.82 7.48 7.80
CA HIS A 283 -2.24 6.50 8.71
C HIS A 283 -0.75 6.81 8.85
N ASP A 284 -0.31 7.14 10.07
CA ASP A 284 1.10 7.37 10.32
C ASP A 284 1.89 6.06 10.35
N TYR A 285 3.15 6.14 9.90
CA TYR A 285 4.11 5.05 9.95
C TYR A 285 5.37 5.50 10.67
N VAL A 286 5.79 4.70 11.65
CA VAL A 286 7.02 4.89 12.40
C VAL A 286 8.03 3.84 11.95
N HIS A 287 8.94 4.26 11.05
CA HIS A 287 9.97 3.38 10.50
C HIS A 287 11.15 3.17 11.46
N ALA A 288 11.35 4.03 12.47
CA ALA A 288 12.35 3.82 13.51
C ALA A 288 11.92 2.73 14.52
N TYR A 289 12.88 2.01 15.10
CA TYR A 289 12.66 1.27 16.35
C TYR A 289 12.55 2.27 17.52
N LYS A 290 11.68 2.00 18.48
CA LYS A 290 11.77 2.58 19.82
C LYS A 290 12.68 1.72 20.67
#